data_AF-A0A383BNA7-F1
#
_entry.id   AF-A0A383BNA7-F1
#
_cell.length_a   1.000
_cell.length_b   1.000
_cell.length_c   1.000
_cell.angle_alpha   90.00
_cell.angle_beta   90.00
_cell.angle_gamma   90.00
#
_symmetry.space_group_name_H-M   'P 1'
#
loop_
_entity.id
_entity.type
_entity.pdbx_description
1 polymer ?
#
loop_
_entity_poly.entity_id
_entity_poly.type
_entity_poly.pdbx_seq_one_letter_code
_entity_poly.pdbx_strand_id
1 'polypeptide(L)'
;MVKELISLLEINHHINISDIGAASINETPTYSNLIWESDLTKLFLFDGDKRQISTLKKQYGKKAVISECFLGDGQEHTAYLCHPNSGMTSLLKPNKEALSFFNGFSNFGQVLRTKQ
;
A
#
# COMPACT_ATOMS: atom_id res chain seq x y z
N MET A 1 16.56 -1.74 18.98
CA MET A 1 15.74 -0.53 18.99
C MET A 1 14.24 -0.81 19.09
N VAL A 2 13.58 -1.48 18.12
CA VAL A 2 12.11 -1.70 18.21
C VAL A 2 11.71 -2.54 19.42
N LYS A 3 12.43 -3.64 19.68
CA LYS A 3 12.17 -4.51 20.86
C LYS A 3 12.34 -3.77 22.18
N GLU A 4 13.35 -2.91 22.28
CA GLU A 4 13.60 -2.09 23.47
C GLU A 4 12.48 -1.08 23.68
N LEU A 5 12.00 -0.45 22.61
CA LEU A 5 10.86 0.48 22.67
C LEU A 5 9.57 -0.24 23.07
N ILE A 6 9.28 -1.42 22.50
CA ILE A 6 8.14 -2.25 22.88
C ILE A 6 8.20 -2.62 24.35
N SER A 7 9.39 -2.99 24.85
CA SER A 7 9.59 -3.32 26.27
C SER A 7 9.43 -2.10 27.16
N LEU A 8 9.96 -0.94 26.77
CA LEU A 8 9.90 0.31 27.53
C LEU A 8 8.47 0.85 27.62
N LEU A 9 7.70 0.72 26.54
CA LEU A 9 6.29 1.11 26.47
C LEU A 9 5.33 0.02 26.98
N GLU A 10 5.86 -1.10 27.46
CA GLU A 10 5.10 -2.24 27.98
C GLU A 10 4.00 -2.74 27.01
N ILE A 11 4.28 -2.68 25.71
CA ILE A 11 3.34 -3.15 24.69
C ILE A 11 3.26 -4.67 24.77
N ASN A 12 2.15 -5.17 25.29
CA ASN A 12 1.87 -6.59 25.53
C ASN A 12 0.70 -7.12 24.70
N HIS A 13 0.23 -6.35 23.72
CA HIS A 13 -0.87 -6.70 22.83
C HIS A 13 -0.43 -6.63 21.37
N HIS A 14 -1.23 -7.22 20.49
CA HIS A 14 -0.95 -7.20 19.05
C HIS A 14 -1.11 -5.81 18.45
N ILE A 15 -0.11 -5.38 17.69
CA ILE A 15 -0.18 -4.18 16.85
C ILE A 15 -0.68 -4.62 15.47
N ASN A 16 -1.89 -4.22 15.10
CA ASN A 16 -2.42 -4.48 13.76
C ASN A 16 -2.15 -3.28 12.86
N ILE A 17 -1.44 -3.51 11.76
CA ILE A 17 -1.14 -2.48 10.76
C ILE A 17 -1.96 -2.78 9.51
N SER A 18 -2.74 -1.81 9.06
CA SER A 18 -3.44 -1.86 7.77
C SER A 18 -2.77 -0.88 6.82
N ASP A 19 -2.18 -1.40 5.76
CA ASP A 19 -1.59 -0.61 4.69
C ASP A 19 -2.53 -0.60 3.47
N ILE A 20 -3.02 0.59 3.13
CA ILE A 20 -4.06 0.80 2.12
C ILE A 20 -3.41 1.42 0.89
N GLY A 21 -3.51 0.72 -0.24
CA GLY A 21 -2.73 1.09 -1.42
C GLY A 21 -1.27 0.64 -1.26
N ALA A 22 -1.09 -0.59 -0.76
CA ALA A 22 0.20 -1.18 -0.39
C ALA A 22 1.15 -1.45 -1.57
N ALA A 23 0.90 -0.85 -2.74
CA ALA A 23 1.56 -1.14 -4.00
C ALA A 23 3.06 -1.32 -3.81
N SER A 24 3.62 -2.38 -4.39
CA SER A 24 5.04 -2.70 -4.24
C SER A 24 5.87 -1.83 -5.19
N ILE A 25 5.90 -0.53 -4.91
CA ILE A 25 6.79 0.43 -5.57
C ILE A 25 8.15 0.42 -4.89
N ASN A 26 9.13 1.11 -5.48
CA ASN A 26 10.52 1.12 -5.00
C ASN A 26 10.69 1.98 -3.75
N GLU A 27 9.99 1.61 -2.67
CA GLU A 27 10.01 2.27 -1.37
C GLU A 27 10.12 1.25 -0.23
N THR A 28 10.65 1.72 0.90
CA THR A 28 10.67 0.96 2.15
C THR A 28 9.63 1.57 3.08
N PRO A 29 8.55 0.85 3.45
CA PRO A 29 7.54 1.41 4.33
C PRO A 29 8.10 1.77 5.71
N THR A 30 7.63 2.87 6.27
CA THR A 30 8.10 3.40 7.58
C THR A 30 7.90 2.40 8.72
N TYR A 31 6.88 1.54 8.62
CA TYR A 31 6.58 0.51 9.62
C TYR A 31 7.41 -0.78 9.46
N SER A 32 8.30 -0.88 8.48
CA SER A 32 9.02 -2.12 8.14
C SER A 32 9.72 -2.76 9.35
N ASN A 33 10.40 -1.97 10.18
CA ASN A 33 11.08 -2.49 11.37
C ASN A 33 10.10 -3.12 12.38
N LEU A 34 8.86 -2.63 12.50
CA LEU A 34 7.84 -3.25 13.37
C LEU A 34 7.44 -4.64 12.89
N ILE A 35 7.46 -4.89 11.57
CA ILE A 35 7.09 -6.18 10.98
C ILE A 35 8.22 -7.20 11.15
N TRP A 36 9.46 -6.75 10.96
CA TRP A 36 10.62 -7.63 10.90
C TRP A 36 11.29 -7.86 12.26
N GLU A 37 11.20 -6.89 13.18
CA GLU A 37 11.84 -6.97 14.49
C GLU A 37 10.89 -7.37 15.64
N SER A 38 9.57 -7.44 15.42
CA SER A 38 8.59 -7.78 16.45
C SER A 38 7.63 -8.89 16.00
N ASP A 39 7.34 -9.82 16.91
CA ASP A 39 6.32 -10.87 16.72
C ASP A 39 4.92 -10.43 17.21
N LEU A 40 4.81 -9.25 17.80
CA LEU A 40 3.52 -8.66 18.21
C LEU A 40 2.79 -8.02 17.03
N THR A 41 3.43 -7.86 15.87
CA THR A 41 2.85 -7.11 14.76
C THR A 41 2.17 -8.04 13.76
N LYS A 42 0.96 -7.67 13.33
CA LYS A 42 0.24 -8.32 12.24
C LYS A 42 -0.04 -7.30 11.14
N LEU A 43 0.42 -7.61 9.93
CA LEU A 43 0.26 -6.74 8.76
C LEU A 43 -0.90 -7.21 7.88
N PHE A 44 -1.73 -6.25 7.47
CA PHE A 44 -2.80 -6.43 6.50
C PHE A 44 -2.53 -5.48 5.34
N LEU A 45 -2.31 -6.03 4.15
CA LEU A 45 -2.00 -5.28 2.94
C LEU A 45 -3.22 -5.29 2.03
N PHE A 46 -3.65 -4.11 1.58
CA PHE A 46 -4.76 -3.95 0.66
C PHE A 46 -4.27 -3.33 -0.64
N ASP A 47 -4.44 -4.06 -1.74
CA ASP A 47 -4.23 -3.53 -3.08
C ASP A 47 -5.15 -4.22 -4.08
N GLY A 48 -5.93 -3.44 -4.84
CA GLY A 48 -6.83 -3.96 -5.86
C GLY A 48 -6.17 -4.17 -7.23
N ASP A 49 -4.93 -3.71 -7.41
CA ASP A 49 -4.14 -3.95 -8.60
C ASP A 49 -3.45 -5.31 -8.54
N LYS A 50 -4.03 -6.29 -9.25
CA LYS A 50 -3.51 -7.65 -9.37
C LYS A 50 -2.02 -7.72 -9.77
N ARG A 51 -1.49 -6.68 -10.44
CA ARG A 51 -0.09 -6.60 -10.86
C ARG A 51 0.88 -6.47 -9.66
N GLN A 52 0.42 -5.98 -8.51
CA GLN A 52 1.23 -5.79 -7.30
C GLN A 52 1.29 -7.04 -6.42
N ILE A 53 0.26 -7.89 -6.50
CA ILE A 53 0.03 -8.98 -5.54
C ILE A 53 1.15 -10.01 -5.50
N SER A 54 1.73 -10.39 -6.64
CA SER A 54 2.82 -11.36 -6.67
C SER A 54 4.06 -10.83 -5.95
N THR A 55 4.39 -9.55 -6.14
CA THR A 55 5.52 -8.89 -5.47
C THR A 55 5.26 -8.76 -3.97
N LEU A 56 4.05 -8.37 -3.56
CA LEU A 56 3.67 -8.32 -2.14
C LEU A 56 3.77 -9.70 -1.47
N LYS A 57 3.27 -10.75 -2.13
CA LYS A 57 3.40 -12.15 -1.63
C LYS A 57 4.86 -12.56 -1.50
N LYS A 58 5.71 -12.17 -2.46
CA LYS A 58 7.15 -12.46 -2.42
C LYS A 58 7.86 -11.70 -1.29
N GLN A 59 7.51 -10.43 -1.07
CA GLN A 59 8.16 -9.56 -0.09
C GLN A 59 7.77 -9.90 1.35
N TYR A 60 6.47 -10.10 1.62
CA TYR A 60 5.97 -10.25 2.98
C TYR A 60 5.64 -11.69 3.35
N GLY A 61 5.33 -12.56 2.38
CA GLY A 61 5.03 -13.96 2.62
C GLY A 61 4.03 -14.18 3.76
N LYS A 62 4.43 -14.95 4.78
CA LYS A 62 3.60 -15.26 5.96
C LYS A 62 3.51 -14.12 6.99
N LYS A 63 4.28 -13.04 6.85
CA LYS A 63 4.25 -11.88 7.77
C LYS A 63 3.06 -10.97 7.51
N ALA A 64 2.34 -11.14 6.39
CA ALA A 64 1.19 -10.33 6.05
C ALA A 64 -0.01 -11.17 5.58
N VAL A 65 -1.20 -10.65 5.81
CA VAL A 65 -2.42 -11.05 5.12
C VAL A 65 -2.62 -10.08 3.95
N ILE A 66 -2.77 -10.59 2.74
CA ILE A 66 -2.92 -9.76 1.53
C ILE A 66 -4.37 -9.86 1.04
N SER A 67 -5.03 -8.72 0.96
CA SER A 67 -6.37 -8.57 0.41
C SER A 67 -6.30 -7.95 -0.98
N GLU A 68 -6.72 -8.70 -1.99
CA GLU A 68 -6.66 -8.30 -3.41
C GLU A 68 -7.86 -7.41 -3.80
N CYS A 69 -8.11 -6.35 -3.01
CA CYS A 69 -9.22 -5.42 -3.21
C CYS A 69 -8.79 -3.96 -3.04
N PHE A 70 -9.53 -3.07 -3.69
CA PHE A 70 -9.50 -1.65 -3.35
C PHE A 70 -10.38 -1.41 -2.12
N LEU A 71 -9.90 -0.60 -1.17
CA LEU A 71 -10.70 -0.15 -0.05
C LEU A 71 -11.43 1.14 -0.44
N GLY A 72 -12.74 1.16 -0.22
CA GLY A 72 -13.62 2.29 -0.51
C GLY A 72 -14.62 2.54 0.61
N ASP A 73 -15.67 3.31 0.32
CA ASP A 73 -16.71 3.73 1.27
C ASP A 73 -17.95 2.80 1.30
N GLY A 74 -17.89 1.67 0.60
CA GLY A 74 -19.00 0.73 0.46
C GLY A 74 -19.90 0.97 -0.75
N GLN A 75 -19.66 2.02 -1.54
CA GLN A 75 -20.33 2.24 -2.84
C GLN A 75 -19.54 1.63 -4.00
N GLU A 76 -20.17 1.55 -5.17
CA GLU A 76 -19.47 1.22 -6.42
C GLU A 76 -18.58 2.38 -6.85
N HIS A 77 -17.34 2.06 -7.23
CA HIS A 77 -16.35 3.03 -7.68
C HIS A 77 -15.65 2.57 -8.94
N THR A 78 -15.12 3.52 -9.71
CA THR A 78 -14.22 3.20 -10.82
C THR A 78 -12.78 3.23 -10.33
N ALA A 79 -12.06 2.12 -10.47
CA ALA A 79 -10.62 2.06 -10.33
C ALA A 79 -9.92 2.64 -11.58
N TYR A 80 -9.02 3.59 -11.36
CA TYR A 80 -8.17 4.19 -12.38
C TYR A 80 -6.80 3.51 -12.36
N LEU A 81 -6.57 2.61 -13.31
CA LEU A 81 -5.32 1.84 -13.38
C LEU A 81 -4.25 2.65 -14.11
N CYS A 82 -3.26 3.11 -13.36
CA CYS A 82 -2.09 3.82 -13.87
C CYS A 82 -0.93 2.83 -14.15
N HIS A 83 0.25 3.36 -14.47
CA HIS A 83 1.46 2.54 -14.60
C HIS A 83 1.79 1.84 -13.26
N PRO A 84 2.13 0.54 -13.23
CA PRO A 84 2.33 -0.20 -11.97
C PRO A 84 3.36 0.44 -11.03
N ASN A 85 4.41 1.02 -11.59
CA ASN A 85 5.48 1.64 -10.82
C ASN A 85 5.17 3.08 -10.38
N SER A 86 4.00 3.63 -10.71
CA SER A 86 3.68 5.03 -10.39
C SER A 86 3.08 5.23 -9.01
N GLY A 87 2.57 4.18 -8.38
CA GLY A 87 1.84 4.28 -7.10
C GLY A 87 0.49 5.01 -7.21
N MET A 88 0.04 5.40 -8.41
CA MET A 88 -1.19 6.20 -8.60
C MET A 88 -2.41 5.39 -9.05
N THR A 89 -2.34 4.06 -9.01
CA THR A 89 -3.53 3.23 -9.22
C THR A 89 -4.45 3.35 -8.00
N SER A 90 -5.66 3.88 -8.18
CA SER A 90 -6.57 4.16 -7.06
C SER A 90 -8.03 4.24 -7.51
N LEU A 91 -8.96 4.25 -6.55
CA LEU A 91 -10.36 4.67 -6.76
C LEU A 91 -10.47 6.18 -6.97
N LEU A 92 -9.45 6.95 -6.59
CA LEU A 92 -9.37 8.39 -6.83
C LEU A 92 -8.78 8.67 -8.20
N LYS A 93 -9.50 9.47 -9.00
CA LYS A 93 -9.02 9.91 -10.32
C LYS A 93 -7.82 10.85 -10.15
N PRO A 94 -6.68 10.60 -10.83
CA PRO A 94 -5.55 11.53 -10.82
C PRO A 94 -5.94 12.92 -11.32
N ASN A 95 -5.54 13.97 -10.59
CA ASN A 95 -5.75 15.35 -11.00
C ASN A 95 -4.68 15.78 -12.02
N LYS A 96 -5.06 15.81 -13.31
CA LYS A 96 -4.15 16.14 -14.41
C LYS A 96 -3.59 17.57 -14.33
N GLU A 97 -4.36 18.54 -13.86
CA GLU A 97 -3.91 19.93 -13.76
C GLU A 97 -2.84 20.06 -12.67
N ALA A 98 -3.10 19.48 -11.49
CA ALA A 98 -2.13 19.45 -10.39
C ALA A 98 -0.84 18.70 -10.77
N LEU A 99 -0.95 17.58 -11.47
CA LEU A 99 0.22 16.81 -11.91
C LEU A 99 1.04 17.53 -12.99
N SER A 100 0.39 18.31 -13.84
CA SER A 100 1.07 19.08 -14.89
C SER A 100 1.82 20.30 -14.36
N PHE A 101 1.59 20.68 -13.10
CA PHE A 101 2.38 21.73 -12.43
C PHE A 101 3.83 21.29 -12.17
N PHE A 102 4.06 20.00 -11.91
CA PHE A 102 5.39 19.46 -11.60
C PHE A 102 5.98 18.73 -12.81
N ASN A 103 7.25 19.00 -13.12
CA ASN A 103 7.94 18.40 -14.26
C ASN A 103 7.93 16.86 -14.18
N GLY A 104 7.34 16.22 -15.19
CA GLY A 104 7.30 14.76 -15.33
C GLY A 104 6.20 14.06 -14.53
N PHE A 105 5.46 14.76 -13.65
CA PHE A 105 4.43 14.14 -12.82
C PHE A 105 3.19 13.69 -13.61
N SER A 106 2.89 14.35 -14.73
CA SER A 106 1.78 13.95 -15.62
C SER A 106 1.88 12.51 -16.10
N ASN A 107 3.10 11.96 -16.21
CA ASN A 107 3.31 10.57 -16.64
C ASN A 107 2.91 9.55 -15.56
N PHE A 108 3.03 9.91 -14.28
CA PHE A 108 2.71 9.00 -13.17
C PHE A 108 1.21 8.79 -13.02
N GLY A 109 0.42 9.85 -13.23
CA GLY A 109 -1.04 9.82 -13.16
C GLY A 109 -1.73 9.51 -14.50
N GLN A 110 -0.98 9.03 -15.50
CA GLN A 110 -1.57 8.61 -16.76
C GLN A 110 -2.42 7.35 -16.53
N VAL A 111 -3.74 7.51 -16.65
CA VAL A 111 -4.69 6.41 -16.60
C VAL A 111 -4.55 5.59 -17.89
N LEU A 112 -4.16 4.33 -17.75
CA LEU A 112 -4.02 3.39 -18.86
C LEU A 112 -5.35 2.72 -19.19
N ARG A 113 -6.17 2.43 -18.17
CA ARG A 113 -7.51 1.87 -18.29
C ARG A 113 -8.31 2.09 -17.00
N THR A 114 -9.62 1.90 -17.08
CA THR A 114 -10.52 1.91 -15.92
C THR A 114 -11.13 0.53 -15.68
N LYS A 115 -11.59 0.29 -14.46
CA LYS A 115 -12.35 -0.92 -14.08
C LYS A 115 -13.40 -0.53 -13.04
N GLN A 116 -14.62 -1.07 -13.14
CA GLN A 116 -15.61 -1.06 -12.05
C GLN A 116 -15.45 -2.33 -11.20
#